data_AF-A0A4Q2M5M0-F1
#
_entry.id   AF-A0A4Q2M5M0-F1
#
_cell.length_a   1.000
_cell.length_b   1.000
_cell.length_c   1.000
_cell.angle_alpha   90.00
_cell.angle_beta   90.00
_cell.angle_gamma   90.00
#
_symmetry.space_group_name_H-M   'P 1'
#
loop_
_entity.id
_entity.type
_entity.pdbx_description
1 polymer ?
#
loop_
_entity_poly.entity_id
_entity_poly.type
_entity_poly.pdbx_seq_one_letter_code
_entity_poly.pdbx_strand_id
1 'polypeptide(L)'
;MSARRGLSLLLPLLAIAAFSACATDTAANPQAESVADETRTLPDAFDCRGTSVSRDALEAARPASDAAPAAAAALAQDLAIGPDLADWIIAAETPDSITVVRTANEGDPVALEGDDWFLITVARADQHAIPLVDDWGLMESTSCAFAVPLDGLTTPELGLGDVDRSSTTLPLLALEMDCNSGRDAAGRVKVVEVIETDTMVQLVVGIEPAKDQSATCPSNPWTPFEVELDAPLGDRTVVDLGTWPAGELQPVDA
;
A
#
# COMPACT_ATOMS: atom_id res chain seq x y z
N MET A 1 -49.21 11.26 84.05
CA MET A 1 -50.11 12.32 84.58
C MET A 1 -49.28 13.55 84.87
N SER A 2 -49.70 14.69 84.30
CA SER A 2 -49.24 16.07 84.57
C SER A 2 -47.77 16.43 84.31
N ALA A 3 -47.41 17.61 83.80
CA ALA A 3 -48.12 18.69 83.10
C ALA A 3 -47.08 19.82 82.89
N ARG A 4 -47.08 20.43 81.67
CA ARG A 4 -46.98 21.89 81.39
C ARG A 4 -45.69 22.62 81.83
N ARG A 5 -45.18 23.69 81.21
CA ARG A 5 -45.44 24.56 80.03
C ARG A 5 -44.33 25.64 80.09
N GLY A 6 -44.02 26.32 78.97
CA GLY A 6 -43.40 27.66 78.98
C GLY A 6 -42.32 27.84 77.92
N LEU A 7 -42.62 28.17 76.65
CA LEU A 7 -43.13 29.43 76.06
C LEU A 7 -41.99 30.34 75.51
N SER A 8 -41.83 30.27 74.19
CA SER A 8 -41.63 31.29 73.15
C SER A 8 -40.84 32.59 73.38
N LEU A 9 -39.88 32.86 72.47
CA LEU A 9 -39.64 34.15 71.76
C LEU A 9 -38.67 33.85 70.59
N LEU A 10 -39.14 33.84 69.33
CA LEU A 10 -39.22 34.93 68.33
C LEU A 10 -37.92 35.21 67.54
N LEU A 11 -38.05 34.93 66.25
CA LEU A 11 -37.25 35.20 65.03
C LEU A 11 -36.58 36.61 64.95
N PRO A 12 -35.49 36.78 64.17
CA PRO A 12 -35.65 36.93 62.71
C PRO A 12 -34.56 36.34 61.80
N LEU A 13 -34.96 36.26 60.53
CA LEU A 13 -34.23 35.98 59.29
C LEU A 13 -32.81 36.54 59.23
N LEU A 14 -31.89 35.73 58.69
CA LEU A 14 -30.96 36.22 57.66
C LEU A 14 -30.75 35.09 56.63
N ALA A 15 -31.16 35.35 55.39
CA ALA A 15 -30.82 34.55 54.22
C ALA A 15 -29.40 34.90 53.77
N ILE A 16 -28.60 33.93 53.33
CA ILE A 16 -27.57 34.08 52.28
C ILE A 16 -27.27 32.69 51.67
N ALA A 17 -27.04 32.73 50.36
CA ALA A 17 -26.96 31.70 49.32
C ALA A 17 -25.84 30.64 49.42
N ALA A 18 -26.11 29.52 48.73
CA ALA A 18 -25.25 28.71 47.82
C ALA A 18 -23.81 28.34 48.28
N PHE A 19 -23.30 27.12 48.12
CA PHE A 19 -23.36 26.22 46.96
C PHE A 19 -23.26 24.75 47.41
N SER A 20 -24.03 23.88 46.76
CA SER A 20 -23.76 22.44 46.68
C SER A 20 -22.50 22.23 45.84
N ALA A 21 -21.41 21.78 46.44
CA ALA A 21 -20.33 21.13 45.71
C ALA A 21 -20.56 19.61 45.82
N CYS A 22 -21.21 19.04 44.80
CA CYS A 22 -21.09 17.60 44.55
C CYS A 22 -19.65 17.37 44.09
N ALA A 23 -18.84 16.75 44.94
CA ALA A 23 -17.56 16.19 44.53
C ALA A 23 -17.86 14.97 43.64
N THR A 24 -17.87 15.16 42.32
CA THR A 24 -17.72 14.08 41.37
C THR A 24 -16.26 13.67 41.37
N ASP A 25 -15.95 12.54 42.01
CA ASP A 25 -14.70 11.80 41.82
C ASP A 25 -14.58 11.47 40.32
N THR A 26 -13.87 12.34 39.61
CA THR A 26 -13.38 12.04 38.27
C THR A 26 -12.23 11.06 38.49
N ALA A 27 -12.54 9.78 38.42
CA ALA A 27 -11.53 8.75 38.26
C ALA A 27 -10.77 9.08 36.98
N ALA A 28 -9.58 9.65 37.14
CA ALA A 28 -8.60 9.80 36.08
C ALA A 28 -8.35 8.40 35.53
N ASN A 29 -8.88 8.12 34.35
CA ASN A 29 -8.59 6.91 33.59
C ASN A 29 -7.11 7.01 33.13
N PRO A 30 -6.16 6.26 33.69
CA PRO A 30 -4.76 6.40 33.37
C PRO A 30 -4.34 5.44 32.25
N GLN A 31 -5.20 5.25 31.24
CA GLN A 31 -4.91 4.46 30.04
C GLN A 31 -5.70 5.02 28.85
N ALA A 32 -5.29 6.19 28.38
CA ALA A 32 -5.33 6.52 26.97
C ALA A 32 -3.88 6.68 26.56
N GLU A 33 -3.18 5.56 26.45
CA GLU A 33 -1.99 5.53 25.61
C GLU A 33 -2.49 5.84 24.20
N SER A 34 -2.29 7.10 23.81
CA SER A 34 -2.30 7.54 22.42
C SER A 34 -1.54 6.48 21.62
N VAL A 35 -2.25 5.67 20.84
CA VAL A 35 -1.67 4.78 19.83
C VAL A 35 -1.01 5.71 18.83
N ALA A 36 0.27 5.97 19.06
CA ALA A 36 1.08 6.86 18.28
C ALA A 36 1.35 6.16 16.95
N ASP A 37 0.80 6.72 15.87
CA ASP A 37 1.51 6.95 14.61
C ASP A 37 2.53 5.85 14.24
N GLU A 38 2.07 4.61 14.11
CA GLU A 38 2.89 3.53 13.57
C GLU A 38 2.93 3.69 12.05
N THR A 39 3.74 4.63 11.60
CA THR A 39 4.11 4.70 10.19
C THR A 39 5.04 3.51 9.89
N ARG A 40 4.58 2.59 9.03
CA ARG A 40 5.40 1.46 8.57
C ARG A 40 6.72 1.97 7.98
N THR A 41 7.82 1.34 8.37
CA THR A 41 9.10 1.55 7.66
C THR A 41 9.02 0.85 6.32
N LEU A 42 9.05 1.62 5.23
CA LEU A 42 9.03 1.08 3.88
C LEU A 42 10.34 0.28 3.58
N PRO A 43 10.36 -0.70 2.66
CA PRO A 43 11.53 -1.58 2.39
C PRO A 43 12.64 -0.94 1.54
N ASP A 44 13.93 -1.26 1.71
CA ASP A 44 15.01 -0.63 0.93
C ASP A 44 14.91 -0.82 -0.60
N ALA A 45 14.15 -1.81 -1.05
CA ALA A 45 13.85 -2.07 -2.45
C ALA A 45 12.42 -2.61 -2.64
N PHE A 46 11.90 -2.40 -3.83
CA PHE A 46 10.63 -2.91 -4.31
C PHE A 46 10.86 -3.95 -5.42
N ASP A 47 9.87 -4.79 -5.67
CA ASP A 47 9.84 -5.72 -6.79
C ASP A 47 9.00 -5.15 -7.94
N CYS A 48 9.52 -5.25 -9.15
CA CYS A 48 8.81 -4.98 -10.39
C CYS A 48 8.92 -6.22 -11.27
N ARG A 49 7.99 -7.17 -11.10
CA ARG A 49 7.93 -8.44 -11.84
C ARG A 49 9.24 -9.24 -11.80
N GLY A 50 9.85 -9.32 -10.62
CA GLY A 50 11.13 -10.01 -10.41
C GLY A 50 12.36 -9.13 -10.57
N THR A 51 12.21 -7.89 -11.04
CA THR A 51 13.30 -6.91 -11.08
C THR A 51 13.27 -6.05 -9.82
N SER A 52 14.33 -6.11 -9.03
CA SER A 52 14.46 -5.32 -7.80
C SER A 52 14.84 -3.87 -8.11
N VAL A 53 14.06 -2.92 -7.61
CA VAL A 53 14.29 -1.47 -7.75
C VAL A 53 14.50 -0.84 -6.38
N SER A 54 15.64 -0.19 -6.18
CA SER A 54 15.98 0.45 -4.91
C SER A 54 15.12 1.68 -4.64
N ARG A 55 14.68 1.87 -3.38
CA ARG A 55 14.07 3.12 -2.95
C ARG A 55 14.97 4.32 -3.22
N ASP A 56 16.24 4.23 -2.83
CA ASP A 56 17.18 5.35 -2.95
C ASP A 56 17.30 5.81 -4.40
N ALA A 57 17.19 4.88 -5.36
CA ALA A 57 17.21 5.20 -6.79
C ALA A 57 15.96 5.99 -7.21
N LEU A 58 14.77 5.58 -6.74
CA LEU A 58 13.50 6.26 -7.00
C LEU A 58 13.44 7.65 -6.35
N GLU A 59 13.98 7.80 -5.13
CA GLU A 59 14.01 9.07 -4.41
C GLU A 59 15.05 10.05 -4.94
N ALA A 60 16.23 9.55 -5.31
CA ALA A 60 17.25 10.38 -5.95
C ALA A 60 16.83 10.83 -7.35
N ALA A 61 15.98 10.04 -8.02
CA ALA A 61 15.41 10.30 -9.34
C ALA A 61 16.47 10.73 -10.37
N ARG A 62 17.64 10.06 -10.37
CA ARG A 62 18.73 10.41 -11.30
C ARG A 62 18.27 10.15 -12.74
N PRO A 63 18.31 11.15 -13.64
CA PRO A 63 17.79 10.98 -14.99
C PRO A 63 18.69 10.04 -15.81
N ALA A 64 18.11 9.32 -16.76
CA ALA A 64 18.83 8.40 -17.64
C ALA A 64 19.82 9.12 -18.57
N SER A 65 19.67 10.45 -18.75
CA SER A 65 20.66 11.29 -19.41
C SER A 65 22.03 11.33 -18.72
N ASP A 66 22.07 10.98 -17.43
CA ASP A 66 23.31 10.96 -16.63
C ASP A 66 24.03 9.60 -16.68
N ALA A 67 23.48 8.63 -17.40
CA ALA A 67 24.07 7.31 -17.56
C ALA A 67 25.42 7.33 -18.31
N ALA A 68 26.19 6.25 -18.19
CA ALA A 68 27.40 6.09 -18.99
C ALA A 68 27.10 6.26 -20.51
N PRO A 69 27.97 6.93 -21.30
CA PRO A 69 27.65 7.31 -22.68
C PRO A 69 27.18 6.16 -23.59
N ALA A 70 27.73 4.96 -23.44
CA ALA A 70 27.31 3.80 -24.21
C ALA A 70 25.90 3.32 -23.85
N ALA A 71 25.57 3.31 -22.54
CA ALA A 71 24.25 2.94 -22.04
C ALA A 71 23.19 3.97 -22.45
N ALA A 72 23.49 5.28 -22.31
CA ALA A 72 22.62 6.36 -22.77
C ALA A 72 22.36 6.29 -24.29
N ALA A 73 23.40 6.00 -25.08
CA ALA A 73 23.26 5.82 -26.52
C ALA A 73 22.36 4.62 -26.87
N ALA A 74 22.46 3.52 -26.13
CA ALA A 74 21.61 2.35 -26.31
C ALA A 74 20.14 2.63 -25.95
N LEU A 75 19.89 3.25 -24.78
CA LEU A 75 18.55 3.65 -24.37
C LEU A 75 17.88 4.56 -25.40
N ALA A 76 18.62 5.52 -25.97
CA ALA A 76 18.10 6.44 -26.98
C ALA A 76 17.75 5.78 -28.33
N GLN A 77 18.16 4.53 -28.58
CA GLN A 77 17.75 3.74 -29.74
C GLN A 77 16.50 2.90 -29.48
N ASP A 78 16.11 2.71 -28.22
CA ASP A 78 14.89 1.99 -27.89
C ASP A 78 13.66 2.79 -28.33
N LEU A 79 12.70 2.11 -28.95
CA LEU A 79 11.52 2.75 -29.52
C LEU A 79 10.51 3.23 -28.48
N ALA A 80 10.48 2.61 -27.28
CA ALA A 80 9.60 2.99 -26.19
C ALA A 80 10.16 4.16 -25.36
N ILE A 81 11.48 4.33 -25.34
CA ILE A 81 12.15 5.48 -24.73
C ILE A 81 12.19 6.65 -25.71
N GLY A 82 12.70 6.41 -26.92
CA GLY A 82 13.06 7.48 -27.85
C GLY A 82 14.27 8.28 -27.37
N PRO A 83 14.57 9.44 -27.99
CA PRO A 83 15.77 10.21 -27.69
C PRO A 83 15.68 11.03 -26.40
N ASP A 84 14.51 11.13 -25.77
CA ASP A 84 14.32 11.92 -24.55
C ASP A 84 14.49 11.04 -23.31
N LEU A 85 15.60 11.25 -22.61
CA LEU A 85 15.99 10.48 -21.42
C LEU A 85 15.71 11.24 -20.12
N ALA A 86 15.15 12.46 -20.19
CA ALA A 86 15.00 13.31 -19.01
C ALA A 86 13.94 12.79 -18.04
N ASP A 87 12.89 12.15 -18.56
CA ASP A 87 11.76 11.63 -17.77
C ASP A 87 11.98 10.19 -17.27
N TRP A 88 13.12 9.58 -17.64
CA TRP A 88 13.50 8.24 -17.22
C TRP A 88 14.46 8.31 -16.05
N ILE A 89 14.18 7.54 -15.00
CA ILE A 89 14.97 7.46 -13.79
C ILE A 89 15.85 6.20 -13.84
N ILE A 90 17.12 6.33 -13.50
CA ILE A 90 18.03 5.19 -13.37
C ILE A 90 17.69 4.42 -12.09
N ALA A 91 17.09 3.23 -12.26
CA ALA A 91 16.75 2.31 -11.17
C ALA A 91 17.96 1.47 -10.73
N ALA A 92 18.78 1.02 -11.68
CA ALA A 92 20.01 0.29 -11.43
C ALA A 92 21.01 0.49 -12.59
N GLU A 93 22.30 0.53 -12.29
CA GLU A 93 23.35 0.70 -13.30
C GLU A 93 24.60 -0.09 -12.93
N THR A 94 25.09 -0.87 -13.89
CA THR A 94 26.37 -1.59 -13.84
C THR A 94 27.16 -1.32 -15.12
N PRO A 95 28.44 -1.72 -15.22
CA PRO A 95 29.20 -1.56 -16.47
C PRO A 95 28.61 -2.29 -17.69
N ASP A 96 27.73 -3.27 -17.45
CA ASP A 96 27.19 -4.18 -18.46
C ASP A 96 25.66 -4.12 -18.57
N SER A 97 24.97 -3.35 -17.74
CA SER A 97 23.51 -3.20 -17.77
C SER A 97 23.05 -1.88 -17.17
N ILE A 98 21.93 -1.38 -17.66
CA ILE A 98 21.19 -0.28 -17.03
C ILE A 98 19.70 -0.59 -17.05
N THR A 99 19.05 -0.38 -15.92
CA THR A 99 17.61 -0.45 -15.77
C THR A 99 17.10 0.95 -15.50
N VAL A 100 16.13 1.38 -16.29
CA VAL A 100 15.47 2.67 -16.16
C VAL A 100 13.97 2.48 -15.95
N VAL A 101 13.36 3.40 -15.22
CA VAL A 101 11.94 3.40 -14.93
C VAL A 101 11.34 4.77 -15.16
N ARG A 102 10.05 4.83 -15.47
CA ARG A 102 9.26 6.07 -15.43
C ARG A 102 7.81 5.74 -15.08
N THR A 103 7.02 6.75 -14.74
CA THR A 103 5.57 6.58 -14.67
C THR A 103 5.02 6.13 -16.03
N ALA A 104 4.14 5.13 -16.01
CA ALA A 104 3.47 4.63 -17.20
C ALA A 104 2.50 5.70 -17.73
N ASN A 105 2.40 5.80 -19.06
CA ASN A 105 1.50 6.71 -19.74
C ASN A 105 0.48 5.92 -20.57
N GLU A 106 -0.70 6.49 -20.76
CA GLU A 106 -1.69 5.95 -21.69
C GLU A 106 -1.08 5.84 -23.10
N GLY A 107 -1.11 4.64 -23.67
CA GLY A 107 -0.54 4.36 -24.99
C GLY A 107 0.86 3.74 -24.97
N ASP A 108 1.46 3.52 -23.80
CA ASP A 108 2.67 2.72 -23.69
C ASP A 108 2.41 1.27 -24.18
N PRO A 109 3.32 0.70 -24.99
CA PRO A 109 3.04 -0.52 -25.77
C PRO A 109 2.80 -1.77 -24.92
N VAL A 110 3.22 -1.74 -23.65
CA VAL A 110 3.04 -2.84 -22.70
C VAL A 110 2.45 -2.40 -21.36
N ALA A 111 1.89 -1.19 -21.26
CA ALA A 111 1.18 -0.77 -20.05
C ALA A 111 -0.08 -1.62 -19.88
N LEU A 112 -0.15 -2.37 -18.78
CA LEU A 112 -1.40 -3.00 -18.36
C LEU A 112 -2.21 -2.03 -17.52
N GLU A 113 -3.51 -2.27 -17.46
CA GLU A 113 -4.39 -1.56 -16.54
C GLU A 113 -3.92 -1.79 -15.10
N GLY A 114 -3.73 -0.72 -14.33
CA GLY A 114 -3.22 -0.77 -12.95
C GLY A 114 -1.68 -0.71 -12.81
N ASP A 115 -0.91 -0.78 -13.90
CA ASP A 115 0.54 -0.60 -13.84
C ASP A 115 0.90 0.89 -13.87
N ASP A 116 1.46 1.37 -12.76
CA ASP A 116 1.85 2.79 -12.60
C ASP A 116 3.24 3.10 -13.18
N TRP A 117 4.05 2.07 -13.41
CA TRP A 117 5.44 2.22 -13.83
C TRP A 117 5.75 1.43 -15.08
N PHE A 118 6.65 1.98 -15.88
CA PHE A 118 7.26 1.34 -17.03
C PHE A 118 8.73 1.13 -16.77
N LEU A 119 9.24 -0.06 -17.03
CA LEU A 119 10.62 -0.48 -16.78
C LEU A 119 11.26 -0.98 -18.07
N ILE A 120 12.49 -0.51 -18.32
CA ILE A 120 13.33 -1.01 -19.41
C ILE A 120 14.69 -1.38 -18.86
N THR A 121 15.18 -2.55 -19.26
CA THR A 121 16.57 -2.95 -19.04
C THR A 121 17.26 -3.11 -20.40
N VAL A 122 18.34 -2.36 -20.60
CA VAL A 122 19.30 -2.64 -21.67
C VAL A 122 20.59 -3.17 -21.07
N ALA A 123 21.22 -4.11 -21.77
CA ALA A 123 22.45 -4.73 -21.31
C ALA A 123 23.40 -4.93 -22.48
N ARG A 124 24.68 -5.21 -22.18
CA ARG A 124 25.58 -5.69 -23.21
C ARG A 124 24.99 -6.94 -23.84
N ALA A 125 24.88 -6.92 -25.16
CA ALA A 125 24.32 -7.95 -26.00
C ALA A 125 25.00 -9.30 -25.72
N ASP A 126 24.28 -10.17 -25.02
CA ASP A 126 24.49 -11.60 -25.02
C ASP A 126 23.43 -12.28 -25.92
N GLN A 127 23.26 -13.61 -25.82
CA GLN A 127 22.38 -14.36 -26.72
C GLN A 127 20.88 -14.07 -26.57
N HIS A 128 20.46 -13.26 -25.60
CA HIS A 128 19.03 -13.06 -25.30
C HIS A 128 18.54 -11.61 -25.50
N ALA A 129 19.45 -10.64 -25.64
CA ALA A 129 19.07 -9.24 -25.86
C ALA A 129 18.71 -8.97 -27.34
N ILE A 130 17.66 -8.18 -27.58
CA ILE A 130 17.34 -7.67 -28.92
C ILE A 130 18.37 -6.58 -29.26
N PRO A 131 19.19 -6.73 -30.32
CA PRO A 131 20.26 -5.78 -30.61
C PRO A 131 19.74 -4.36 -30.84
N LEU A 132 20.42 -3.37 -30.24
CA LEU A 132 20.13 -1.94 -30.43
C LEU A 132 21.31 -1.26 -31.15
N VAL A 133 22.40 -1.00 -30.43
CA VAL A 133 23.60 -0.30 -30.93
C VAL A 133 24.86 -0.94 -30.38
N ASP A 134 25.90 -1.04 -31.22
CA ASP A 134 27.18 -1.66 -30.88
C ASP A 134 27.00 -3.04 -30.23
N ASP A 135 27.49 -3.20 -29.00
CA ASP A 135 27.37 -4.41 -28.20
C ASP A 135 26.29 -4.27 -27.12
N TRP A 136 25.27 -3.43 -27.30
CA TRP A 136 24.13 -3.28 -26.37
C TRP A 136 22.82 -3.74 -27.02
N GLY A 137 21.93 -4.29 -26.21
CA GLY A 137 20.59 -4.71 -26.62
C GLY A 137 19.55 -4.56 -25.52
N LEU A 138 18.27 -4.54 -25.94
CA LEU A 138 17.11 -4.57 -25.05
C LEU A 138 16.97 -5.97 -24.45
N MET A 139 17.05 -6.04 -23.12
CA MET A 139 16.88 -7.28 -22.36
C MET A 139 15.44 -7.41 -21.86
N GLU A 140 14.85 -6.33 -21.38
CA GLU A 140 13.51 -6.33 -20.79
C GLU A 140 12.79 -5.03 -21.09
N SER A 141 11.49 -5.13 -21.37
CA SER A 141 10.54 -4.02 -21.41
C SER A 141 9.25 -4.51 -20.79
N THR A 142 8.82 -3.88 -19.70
CA THR A 142 7.65 -4.29 -18.94
C THR A 142 6.99 -3.10 -18.27
N SER A 143 5.78 -3.31 -17.74
CA SER A 143 5.11 -2.38 -16.84
C SER A 143 4.80 -3.09 -15.52
N CYS A 144 4.71 -2.35 -14.43
CA CYS A 144 4.44 -2.90 -13.10
C CYS A 144 3.88 -1.85 -12.15
N ALA A 145 3.14 -2.29 -11.14
CA ALA A 145 3.13 -1.65 -9.83
C ALA A 145 4.34 -2.14 -9.02
N PHE A 146 5.04 -1.23 -8.32
CA PHE A 146 6.14 -1.65 -7.45
C PHE A 146 5.59 -2.37 -6.22
N ALA A 147 5.88 -3.66 -6.10
CA ALA A 147 5.44 -4.50 -5.00
C ALA A 147 6.41 -4.43 -3.82
N VAL A 148 5.88 -4.38 -2.60
CA VAL A 148 6.66 -4.62 -1.37
C VAL A 148 7.02 -6.10 -1.30
N PRO A 149 8.29 -6.49 -1.08
CA PRO A 149 8.65 -7.90 -0.95
C PRO A 149 8.02 -8.55 0.31
N LEU A 150 7.43 -9.75 0.16
CA LEU A 150 6.66 -10.44 1.22
C LEU A 150 7.14 -11.87 1.52
N ASP A 151 8.45 -12.11 1.68
CA ASP A 151 9.03 -13.40 2.14
C ASP A 151 8.34 -14.66 1.60
N GLY A 152 8.32 -14.82 0.28
CA GLY A 152 7.76 -16.00 -0.40
C GLY A 152 6.25 -15.94 -0.67
N LEU A 153 5.59 -14.83 -0.34
CA LEU A 153 4.26 -14.48 -0.82
C LEU A 153 4.37 -13.59 -2.06
N THR A 154 3.34 -13.64 -2.91
CA THR A 154 3.17 -12.72 -4.04
C THR A 154 2.20 -11.61 -3.67
N THR A 155 2.41 -10.41 -4.21
CA THR A 155 1.52 -9.28 -3.95
C THR A 155 0.29 -9.38 -4.87
N PRO A 156 -0.94 -9.43 -4.32
CA PRO A 156 -2.16 -9.38 -5.11
C PRO A 156 -2.52 -7.96 -5.51
N GLU A 157 -3.39 -7.82 -6.49
CA GLU A 157 -4.22 -6.61 -6.58
C GLU A 157 -5.36 -6.72 -5.55
N LEU A 158 -5.64 -5.61 -4.86
CA LEU A 158 -6.66 -5.55 -3.82
C LEU A 158 -7.81 -4.62 -4.23
N GLY A 159 -9.01 -4.97 -3.79
CA GLY A 159 -10.17 -4.12 -3.92
C GLY A 159 -11.16 -4.28 -2.77
N LEU A 160 -12.04 -3.30 -2.62
CA LEU A 160 -13.09 -3.30 -1.61
C LEU A 160 -14.27 -4.16 -2.07
N GLY A 161 -14.80 -4.96 -1.13
CA GLY A 161 -16.11 -5.59 -1.27
C GLY A 161 -17.26 -4.64 -0.93
N ASP A 162 -18.41 -5.19 -0.55
CA ASP A 162 -19.56 -4.40 -0.08
C ASP A 162 -19.35 -3.95 1.38
N VAL A 163 -18.85 -2.73 1.54
CA VAL A 163 -18.40 -2.20 2.84
C VAL A 163 -19.55 -1.61 3.66
N ASP A 164 -19.82 -2.19 4.84
CA ASP A 164 -20.61 -1.56 5.90
C ASP A 164 -19.70 -0.74 6.83
N ARG A 165 -19.78 0.59 6.73
CA ARG A 165 -18.95 1.51 7.55
C ARG A 165 -19.24 1.44 9.05
N SER A 166 -20.36 0.84 9.47
CA SER A 166 -20.66 0.62 10.89
C SER A 166 -20.15 -0.71 11.44
N SER A 167 -19.59 -1.55 10.57
CA SER A 167 -19.05 -2.87 10.90
C SER A 167 -17.57 -2.81 11.29
N THR A 168 -17.16 -3.74 12.15
CA THR A 168 -15.75 -4.06 12.45
C THR A 168 -15.18 -5.10 11.48
N THR A 169 -15.99 -5.68 10.61
CA THR A 169 -15.54 -6.61 9.57
C THR A 169 -15.42 -5.87 8.25
N LEU A 170 -14.22 -5.87 7.65
CA LEU A 170 -13.92 -5.25 6.37
C LEU A 170 -13.86 -6.31 5.26
N PRO A 171 -14.86 -6.37 4.37
CA PRO A 171 -14.83 -7.29 3.23
C PRO A 171 -13.91 -6.78 2.13
N LEU A 172 -13.02 -7.65 1.67
CA LEU A 172 -12.01 -7.36 0.65
C LEU A 172 -12.01 -8.43 -0.44
N LEU A 173 -11.44 -8.06 -1.58
CA LEU A 173 -11.20 -8.92 -2.71
C LEU A 173 -9.71 -8.91 -3.02
N ALA A 174 -9.13 -10.07 -3.28
CA ALA A 174 -7.76 -10.23 -3.74
C ALA A 174 -7.73 -10.91 -5.10
N LEU A 175 -7.07 -10.28 -6.08
CA LEU A 175 -6.79 -10.85 -7.39
C LEU A 175 -5.34 -11.33 -7.43
N GLU A 176 -5.16 -12.63 -7.65
CA GLU A 176 -3.83 -13.21 -7.82
C GLU A 176 -3.29 -12.87 -9.21
N MET A 177 -2.14 -12.18 -9.25
CA MET A 177 -1.49 -11.80 -10.51
C MET A 177 -0.79 -12.99 -11.18
N ASP A 178 -0.29 -13.92 -10.38
CA ASP A 178 0.31 -15.15 -10.89
C ASP A 178 -0.75 -16.14 -11.34
N CYS A 179 -0.58 -16.72 -12.53
CA CYS A 179 -1.57 -17.63 -13.06
C CYS A 179 -1.75 -18.88 -12.19
N ASN A 180 -2.99 -19.14 -11.76
CA ASN A 180 -3.38 -20.33 -11.01
C ASN A 180 -4.46 -21.15 -11.77
N SER A 181 -4.27 -21.31 -13.08
CA SER A 181 -5.21 -22.03 -13.95
C SER A 181 -6.64 -21.48 -13.91
N GLY A 182 -6.81 -20.16 -13.66
CA GLY A 182 -8.12 -19.52 -13.55
C GLY A 182 -8.90 -19.91 -12.29
N ARG A 183 -8.21 -20.34 -11.23
CA ARG A 183 -8.82 -20.61 -9.91
C ARG A 183 -8.47 -19.48 -8.95
N ASP A 184 -9.36 -19.24 -8.01
CA ASP A 184 -9.15 -18.26 -6.94
C ASP A 184 -7.98 -18.66 -6.01
N ALA A 185 -7.69 -17.76 -5.08
CA ALA A 185 -6.70 -17.91 -4.02
C ALA A 185 -7.30 -18.30 -2.68
N ALA A 186 -8.47 -18.97 -2.68
CA ALA A 186 -9.12 -19.37 -1.44
C ALA A 186 -8.18 -20.20 -0.54
N GLY A 187 -8.04 -19.77 0.72
CA GLY A 187 -7.15 -20.37 1.72
C GLY A 187 -5.65 -20.01 1.58
N ARG A 188 -5.26 -19.26 0.55
CA ARG A 188 -3.88 -18.84 0.28
C ARG A 188 -3.63 -17.35 0.51
N VAL A 189 -4.67 -16.53 0.53
CA VAL A 189 -4.60 -15.11 0.93
C VAL A 189 -4.14 -15.02 2.40
N LYS A 190 -3.09 -14.21 2.65
CA LYS A 190 -2.53 -13.93 3.97
C LYS A 190 -2.53 -12.44 4.23
N VAL A 191 -3.19 -12.05 5.30
CA VAL A 191 -3.06 -10.70 5.86
C VAL A 191 -1.74 -10.66 6.62
N VAL A 192 -0.77 -9.91 6.11
CA VAL A 192 0.59 -9.80 6.68
C VAL A 192 0.61 -8.75 7.76
N GLU A 193 -0.05 -7.61 7.51
CA GLU A 193 -0.10 -6.48 8.44
C GLU A 193 -1.42 -5.72 8.29
N VAL A 194 -1.94 -5.22 9.41
CA VAL A 194 -3.05 -4.27 9.49
C VAL A 194 -2.63 -3.17 10.45
N ILE A 195 -2.65 -1.93 9.99
CA ILE A 195 -2.38 -0.74 10.81
C ILE A 195 -3.64 0.11 10.84
N GLU A 196 -4.23 0.27 12.03
CA GLU A 196 -5.41 1.10 12.23
C GLU A 196 -5.03 2.44 12.85
N THR A 197 -5.51 3.51 12.24
CA THR A 197 -5.41 4.89 12.76
C THR A 197 -6.81 5.50 12.81
N ASP A 198 -6.93 6.70 13.38
CA ASP A 198 -8.20 7.43 13.42
C ASP A 198 -8.74 7.78 12.03
N THR A 199 -7.89 7.80 11.00
CA THR A 199 -8.25 8.23 9.64
C THR A 199 -8.09 7.17 8.56
N MET A 200 -7.36 6.09 8.84
CA MET A 200 -7.00 5.09 7.84
C MET A 200 -6.93 3.68 8.43
N VAL A 201 -7.24 2.69 7.59
CA VAL A 201 -6.91 1.28 7.76
C VAL A 201 -5.92 0.93 6.65
N GLN A 202 -4.69 0.59 7.01
CA GLN A 202 -3.63 0.31 6.06
C GLN A 202 -3.31 -1.19 6.09
N LEU A 203 -3.19 -1.81 4.91
CA LEU A 203 -3.14 -3.26 4.77
C LEU A 203 -1.89 -3.69 4.01
N VAL A 204 -1.28 -4.79 4.42
CA VAL A 204 -0.38 -5.57 3.57
C VAL A 204 -0.92 -6.98 3.47
N VAL A 205 -1.19 -7.41 2.25
CA VAL A 205 -1.74 -8.73 1.95
C VAL A 205 -0.82 -9.41 0.94
N GLY A 206 -0.57 -10.70 1.15
CA GLY A 206 0.16 -11.54 0.20
C GLY A 206 -0.63 -12.79 -0.12
N ILE A 207 -0.28 -13.46 -1.22
CA ILE A 207 -0.83 -14.75 -1.61
C ILE A 207 0.28 -15.80 -1.57
N GLU A 208 0.03 -16.92 -0.89
CA GLU A 208 0.91 -18.09 -0.99
C GLU A 208 0.82 -18.66 -2.41
N PRO A 209 1.95 -18.82 -3.14
CA PRO A 209 1.93 -19.35 -4.50
C PRO A 209 1.28 -20.74 -4.58
N ALA A 210 0.54 -20.99 -5.66
CA ALA A 210 0.03 -22.32 -5.93
C ALA A 210 1.18 -23.33 -6.13
N LYS A 211 0.98 -24.58 -5.69
CA LYS A 211 1.98 -25.65 -5.81
C LYS A 211 2.15 -26.16 -7.25
N ASP A 212 1.13 -25.98 -8.09
CA ASP A 212 1.08 -26.48 -9.46
C ASP A 212 0.93 -25.30 -10.44
N GLN A 213 2.06 -24.70 -10.83
CA GLN A 213 2.09 -23.49 -11.69
C GLN A 213 2.21 -23.78 -13.19
N SER A 214 1.87 -24.99 -13.65
CA SER A 214 2.18 -25.43 -15.02
C SER A 214 1.17 -24.97 -16.08
N ALA A 215 0.35 -23.95 -15.82
CA ALA A 215 -0.69 -23.51 -16.75
C ALA A 215 -0.62 -22.01 -17.00
N THR A 216 -0.97 -21.62 -18.22
CA THR A 216 -1.22 -20.22 -18.61
C THR A 216 -2.71 -19.94 -18.52
N CYS A 217 -3.10 -18.77 -18.02
CA CYS A 217 -4.48 -18.33 -17.93
C CYS A 217 -4.58 -16.85 -18.31
N PRO A 218 -5.70 -16.41 -18.92
CA PRO A 218 -5.90 -15.00 -19.24
C PRO A 218 -5.99 -14.11 -18.01
N SER A 219 -6.61 -14.61 -16.94
CA SER A 219 -6.73 -13.97 -15.62
C SER A 219 -7.21 -15.00 -14.59
N ASN A 220 -7.09 -14.67 -13.31
CA ASN A 220 -7.69 -15.41 -12.21
C ASN A 220 -8.97 -14.71 -11.72
N PRO A 221 -9.91 -15.42 -11.09
CA PRO A 221 -11.04 -14.78 -10.43
C PRO A 221 -10.63 -14.07 -9.14
N TRP A 222 -11.35 -13.00 -8.78
CA TRP A 222 -11.24 -12.36 -7.47
C TRP A 222 -11.57 -13.34 -6.33
N THR A 223 -10.77 -13.27 -5.26
CA THR A 223 -10.92 -14.10 -4.06
C THR A 223 -11.46 -13.25 -2.92
N PRO A 224 -12.68 -13.51 -2.42
CA PRO A 224 -13.20 -12.81 -1.26
C PRO A 224 -12.50 -13.26 0.03
N PHE A 225 -12.20 -12.30 0.89
CA PHE A 225 -11.74 -12.52 2.25
C PHE A 225 -12.17 -11.35 3.15
N GLU A 226 -12.00 -11.51 4.46
CA GLU A 226 -12.42 -10.51 5.45
C GLU A 226 -11.25 -10.19 6.38
N VAL A 227 -11.17 -8.95 6.81
CA VAL A 227 -10.26 -8.46 7.86
C VAL A 227 -11.11 -7.99 9.04
N GLU A 228 -10.79 -8.47 10.23
CA GLU A 228 -11.38 -7.96 11.47
C GLU A 228 -10.61 -6.72 11.94
N LEU A 229 -11.36 -5.67 12.27
CA LEU A 229 -10.87 -4.38 12.76
C LEU A 229 -11.15 -4.22 14.25
N ASP A 230 -10.31 -3.47 14.95
CA ASP A 230 -10.48 -3.14 16.36
C ASP A 230 -11.64 -2.16 16.62
N ALA A 231 -12.00 -1.37 15.60
CA ALA A 231 -13.12 -0.42 15.64
C ALA A 231 -13.91 -0.43 14.32
N PRO A 232 -15.18 0.04 14.32
CA PRO A 232 -15.95 0.20 13.09
C PRO A 232 -15.24 1.06 12.04
N LEU A 233 -15.30 0.71 10.75
CA LEU A 233 -14.55 1.43 9.70
C LEU A 233 -14.81 2.95 9.71
N GLY A 234 -16.07 3.37 9.83
CA GLY A 234 -16.47 4.77 9.85
C GLY A 234 -16.05 5.51 8.58
N ASP A 235 -15.47 6.69 8.75
CA ASP A 235 -15.00 7.53 7.66
C ASP A 235 -13.55 7.23 7.24
N ARG A 236 -12.91 6.20 7.83
CA ARG A 236 -11.52 5.86 7.55
C ARG A 236 -11.34 5.39 6.11
N THR A 237 -10.24 5.80 5.50
CA THR A 237 -9.82 5.32 4.18
C THR A 237 -9.13 3.97 4.31
N VAL A 238 -9.33 3.08 3.34
CA VAL A 238 -8.60 1.80 3.28
C VAL A 238 -7.48 1.92 2.26
N VAL A 239 -6.25 1.62 2.66
CA VAL A 239 -5.04 1.84 1.85
C VAL A 239 -4.27 0.53 1.69
N ASP A 240 -3.82 0.23 0.47
CA ASP A 240 -2.86 -0.83 0.21
C ASP A 240 -1.43 -0.33 0.41
N LEU A 241 -0.70 -0.98 1.33
CA LEU A 241 0.73 -0.80 1.55
C LEU A 241 1.56 -1.94 0.93
N GLY A 242 0.92 -2.91 0.27
CA GLY A 242 1.57 -3.96 -0.50
C GLY A 242 2.23 -3.43 -1.78
N THR A 243 1.88 -2.22 -2.20
CA THR A 243 2.39 -1.55 -3.40
C THR A 243 2.99 -0.18 -3.08
N TRP A 244 3.82 0.34 -3.99
CA TRP A 244 4.40 1.68 -3.92
C TRP A 244 4.20 2.45 -5.24
N PRO A 245 3.70 3.70 -5.18
CA PRO A 245 3.19 4.38 -3.99
C PRO A 245 1.95 3.66 -3.42
N ALA A 246 1.71 3.83 -2.12
CA ALA A 246 0.53 3.29 -1.48
C ALA A 246 -0.74 3.93 -2.06
N GLY A 247 -1.77 3.12 -2.32
CA GLY A 247 -3.00 3.54 -2.98
C GLY A 247 -4.25 3.32 -2.13
N GLU A 248 -5.24 4.21 -2.25
CA GLU A 248 -6.57 3.98 -1.68
C GLU A 248 -7.29 2.87 -2.45
N LEU A 249 -7.79 1.87 -1.72
CA LEU A 249 -8.55 0.78 -2.31
C LEU A 249 -9.87 1.28 -2.87
N GLN A 250 -10.17 0.83 -4.09
CA GLN A 250 -11.43 1.13 -4.77
C GLN A 250 -12.39 -0.06 -4.67
N PRO A 251 -13.71 0.19 -4.72
CA PRO A 251 -14.68 -0.87 -4.96
C PRO A 251 -14.41 -1.58 -6.28
N VAL A 252 -14.48 -2.91 -6.29
CA VAL A 252 -14.38 -3.69 -7.53
C VAL A 252 -15.76 -3.77 -8.16
N ASP A 253 -15.89 -3.30 -9.41
CA ASP A 253 -17.08 -3.54 -10.22
C ASP A 253 -17.09 -5.02 -10.67
N ALA A 254 -17.90 -5.83 -10.00
CA ALA A 254 -18.09 -7.26 -10.30
C ALA A 254 -19.06 -7.52 -11.46
#